data_AF-J2L860-F1
#
_entry.id   AF-J2L860-F1
#
_cell.length_a   1.000
_cell.length_b   1.000
_cell.length_c   1.000
_cell.angle_alpha   90.00
_cell.angle_beta   90.00
_cell.angle_gamma   90.00
#
_symmetry.space_group_name_H-M   'P 1'
#
loop_
_entity.id
_entity.type
_entity.pdbx_description
1 polymer ?
#
loop_
_entity_poly.entity_id
_entity_poly.type
_entity_poly.pdbx_seq_one_letter_code
_entity_poly.pdbx_strand_id
1 'polypeptide(L)'
;MTSQVLAKIAETIASAPTSRRSVLELILQDPQRVLDESFEQLAQRAGSSVPTIMRTCRDLGYPGLREFKLALAQEMAVSGSPLHR
;
A
#
# COMPACT_ATOMS: atom_id res chain seq x y z
N MET A 1 9.46 -9.31 -13.05
CA MET A 1 8.02 -9.01 -13.13
C MET A 1 7.85 -7.64 -12.50
N THR A 2 7.49 -6.64 -13.28
CA THR A 2 7.19 -5.31 -12.73
C THR A 2 6.06 -5.46 -11.71
N SER A 3 6.27 -4.92 -10.52
CA SER A 3 5.19 -4.78 -9.54
C SER A 3 4.08 -3.94 -10.19
N GLN A 4 2.84 -4.07 -9.74
CA GLN A 4 1.72 -3.20 -10.16
C GLN A 4 0.92 -2.79 -8.91
N VAL A 5 1.63 -2.64 -7.78
CA VAL A 5 1.01 -2.43 -6.47
C VAL A 5 0.09 -1.21 -6.49
N LEU A 6 0.59 -0.09 -7.02
CA LEU A 6 -0.17 1.17 -7.04
C LEU A 6 -1.37 1.08 -7.99
N ALA A 7 -1.21 0.46 -9.16
CA ALA A 7 -2.32 0.24 -10.08
C ALA A 7 -3.42 -0.64 -9.45
N LYS A 8 -3.04 -1.76 -8.83
CA LYS A 8 -3.98 -2.65 -8.12
C LYS A 8 -4.71 -1.93 -6.98
N ILE A 9 -4.01 -1.07 -6.24
CA ILE A 9 -4.62 -0.26 -5.17
C ILE A 9 -5.64 0.72 -5.76
N ALA A 10 -5.29 1.41 -6.86
CA ALA A 10 -6.18 2.34 -7.55
C ALA A 10 -7.45 1.65 -8.10
N GLU A 11 -7.33 0.43 -8.61
CA GLU A 11 -8.49 -0.36 -9.06
C GLU A 11 -9.37 -0.82 -7.88
N THR A 12 -8.74 -1.22 -6.77
CA THR A 12 -9.43 -1.78 -5.60
C THR A 12 -10.19 -0.70 -4.80
N ILE A 13 -9.74 0.55 -4.84
CA ILE A 13 -10.31 1.64 -4.02
C ILE A 13 -11.79 1.91 -4.33
N ALA A 14 -12.23 1.67 -5.57
CA ALA A 14 -13.60 1.92 -6.01
C ALA A 14 -14.62 0.98 -5.33
N SER A 15 -14.23 -0.28 -5.08
CA SER A 15 -15.08 -1.31 -4.47
C SER A 15 -14.80 -1.53 -2.98
N ALA A 16 -13.83 -0.82 -2.41
CA ALA A 16 -13.46 -0.96 -0.99
C ALA A 16 -14.50 -0.33 -0.04
N PRO A 17 -14.84 -0.99 1.08
CA PRO A 17 -15.55 -0.38 2.21
C PRO A 17 -14.78 0.79 2.82
N THR A 18 -15.47 1.71 3.46
CA THR A 18 -14.93 2.98 3.99
C THR A 18 -13.65 2.81 4.83
N SER A 19 -13.63 1.82 5.73
CA SER A 19 -12.47 1.58 6.62
C SER A 19 -11.23 1.04 5.90
N ARG A 20 -11.39 0.44 4.71
CA ARG A 20 -10.29 0.03 3.83
C ARG A 20 -9.90 1.14 2.87
N ARG A 21 -10.87 1.93 2.40
CA ARG A 21 -10.62 3.07 1.51
C ARG A 21 -9.61 4.04 2.13
N SER A 22 -9.74 4.39 3.42
CA SER A 22 -8.77 5.28 4.07
C SER A 22 -7.34 4.74 4.07
N VAL A 23 -7.17 3.42 4.22
CA VAL A 23 -5.84 2.77 4.17
C VAL A 23 -5.27 2.81 2.75
N LEU A 24 -6.10 2.53 1.74
CA LEU A 24 -5.69 2.55 0.33
C LEU A 24 -5.34 3.97 -0.14
N GLU A 25 -6.14 4.97 0.24
CA GLU A 25 -5.89 6.38 -0.04
C GLU A 25 -4.58 6.85 0.59
N LEU A 26 -4.34 6.49 1.85
CA LEU A 26 -3.12 6.82 2.56
C LEU A 26 -1.86 6.27 1.87
N ILE A 27 -1.96 5.08 1.27
CA ILE A 27 -0.86 4.47 0.51
C ILE A 27 -0.63 5.22 -0.81
N LEU A 28 -1.69 5.55 -1.55
CA LEU A 28 -1.58 6.29 -2.81
C LEU A 28 -1.05 7.71 -2.60
N GLN A 29 -1.43 8.35 -1.49
CA GLN A 29 -1.05 9.72 -1.18
C GLN A 29 0.45 9.87 -0.88
N ASP A 30 1.02 8.94 -0.11
CA ASP A 30 2.45 8.99 0.26
C ASP A 30 3.03 7.57 0.39
N PRO A 31 3.32 6.92 -0.75
CA PRO A 31 3.84 5.56 -0.75
C PRO A 31 5.27 5.49 -0.21
N GLN A 32 6.05 6.58 -0.28
CA GLN A 32 7.41 6.60 0.29
C GLN A 32 7.34 6.46 1.81
N ARG A 33 6.52 7.29 2.45
CA ARG A 33 6.39 7.26 3.91
C ARG A 33 5.82 5.94 4.43
N VAL A 34 4.98 5.26 3.65
CA VAL A 34 4.49 3.92 4.01
C VAL A 34 5.64 2.92 4.17
N LEU A 35 6.73 3.05 3.39
CA LEU A 35 7.89 2.16 3.52
C LEU A 35 8.57 2.27 4.88
N ASP A 36 8.46 3.40 5.56
CA ASP A 36 9.12 3.67 6.85
C ASP A 36 8.23 3.40 8.07
N GLU A 37 6.92 3.23 7.90
CA GLU A 37 5.96 3.17 9.02
C GLU A 37 5.61 1.75 9.49
N SER A 38 5.55 1.51 10.80
CA SER A 38 5.06 0.25 11.38
C SER A 38 3.55 0.08 11.18
N PHE A 39 3.03 -1.10 11.54
CA PHE A 39 1.59 -1.35 11.54
C PHE A 39 0.82 -0.34 12.40
N GLU A 40 1.34 -0.01 13.57
CA GLU A 40 0.73 0.91 14.54
C GLU A 40 0.69 2.34 13.98
N GLN A 41 1.78 2.79 13.36
CA GLN A 41 1.87 4.12 12.75
C GLN A 41 0.90 4.25 11.57
N LEU A 42 0.83 3.23 10.71
CA LEU A 42 -0.12 3.18 9.60
C LEU A 42 -1.57 3.17 10.10
N ALA A 43 -1.87 2.37 11.13
CA ALA A 43 -3.20 2.30 11.72
C ALA A 43 -3.61 3.67 12.29
N GLN A 44 -2.72 4.32 13.03
CA GLN A 44 -2.97 5.66 13.58
C GLN A 44 -3.22 6.69 12.48
N ARG A 45 -2.36 6.74 11.46
CA ARG A 45 -2.46 7.70 10.35
C ARG A 45 -3.69 7.47 9.48
N ALA A 46 -4.11 6.20 9.31
CA ALA A 46 -5.30 5.83 8.55
C ALA A 46 -6.62 6.00 9.34
N GLY A 47 -6.55 6.36 10.63
CA GLY A 47 -7.73 6.33 11.52
C GLY A 47 -8.34 4.93 11.64
N SER A 48 -7.49 3.90 11.64
CA SER A 48 -7.87 2.49 11.55
C SER A 48 -7.16 1.65 12.63
N SER A 49 -7.28 0.33 12.53
CA SER A 49 -6.68 -0.63 13.47
C SER A 49 -5.59 -1.45 12.79
N VAL A 50 -4.60 -1.93 13.56
CA VAL A 50 -3.56 -2.85 13.06
C VAL A 50 -4.16 -4.06 12.32
N PRO A 51 -5.20 -4.75 12.85
CA PRO A 51 -5.86 -5.83 12.10
C PRO A 51 -6.45 -5.40 10.75
N THR A 52 -6.93 -4.16 10.61
CA THR A 52 -7.41 -3.63 9.33
C THR A 52 -6.25 -3.48 8.34
N ILE A 53 -5.09 -2.97 8.79
CA ILE A 53 -3.89 -2.88 7.95
C ILE A 53 -3.44 -4.28 7.49
N MET A 54 -3.37 -5.24 8.42
CA MET A 54 -3.01 -6.64 8.09
C MET A 54 -3.96 -7.26 7.06
N ARG A 55 -5.29 -7.11 7.25
CA ARG A 55 -6.28 -7.58 6.28
C ARG A 55 -6.13 -6.89 4.93
N THR A 56 -5.84 -5.60 4.91
CA THR A 56 -5.62 -4.85 3.65
C THR A 56 -4.41 -5.39 2.89
N CYS A 57 -3.29 -5.66 3.55
CA CYS A 57 -2.13 -6.31 2.91
C CYS A 57 -2.52 -7.68 2.32
N ARG A 58 -3.30 -8.48 3.05
CA ARG A 58 -3.75 -9.81 2.61
C ARG A 58 -4.71 -9.75 1.43
N ASP A 59 -5.65 -8.82 1.44
CA ASP A 59 -6.58 -8.55 0.32
C ASP A 59 -5.81 -8.15 -0.95
N LEU A 60 -4.72 -7.40 -0.79
CA LEU A 60 -3.82 -7.04 -1.88
C LEU A 60 -2.94 -8.21 -2.35
N GLY A 61 -3.00 -9.37 -1.68
CA GLY A 61 -2.27 -10.59 -2.03
C GLY A 61 -0.92 -10.75 -1.33
N TYR A 62 -0.65 -9.96 -0.29
CA TYR A 62 0.60 -10.02 0.46
C TYR A 62 0.40 -10.67 1.83
N PRO A 63 1.29 -11.58 2.27
CA PRO A 63 1.14 -12.27 3.55
C PRO A 63 1.30 -11.35 4.76
N GLY A 64 1.94 -10.19 4.59
CA GLY A 64 2.12 -9.20 5.66
C GLY A 64 2.66 -7.87 5.14
N LEU A 65 2.93 -6.95 6.07
CA LEU A 65 3.40 -5.59 5.77
C LEU A 65 4.79 -5.58 5.14
N ARG A 66 5.68 -6.50 5.54
CA ARG A 66 7.04 -6.58 5.00
C ARG A 66 7.02 -6.91 3.50
N GLU A 67 6.28 -7.94 3.10
CA GLU A 67 6.19 -8.37 1.71
C GLU A 67 5.46 -7.35 0.85
N PHE A 68 4.43 -6.70 1.43
CA PHE A 68 3.78 -5.56 0.80
C PHE A 68 4.75 -4.40 0.55
N LYS A 69 5.49 -3.96 1.58
CA LYS A 69 6.48 -2.87 1.47
C LYS A 69 7.58 -3.19 0.47
N LEU A 70 8.04 -4.44 0.41
CA LEU A 70 9.03 -4.88 -0.57
C LEU A 70 8.51 -4.73 -2.00
N ALA A 71 7.25 -5.12 -2.25
CA ALA A 71 6.62 -4.95 -3.56
C ALA A 71 6.38 -3.47 -3.91
N LEU A 72 6.01 -2.65 -2.92
CA LEU A 72 5.85 -1.21 -3.07
C LEU A 72 7.18 -0.52 -3.39
N ALA A 73 8.26 -0.86 -2.69
CA ALA A 73 9.59 -0.30 -2.95
C ALA A 73 10.09 -0.64 -4.37
N GLN A 74 9.85 -1.87 -4.84
CA GLN A 74 10.17 -2.26 -6.22
C GLN A 74 9.38 -1.44 -7.24
N GLU A 75 8.08 -1.23 -7.01
CA GLU A 75 7.22 -0.42 -7.87
C GLU A 75 7.75 1.01 -8.03
N MET A 76 8.19 1.59 -6.90
CA MET A 76 8.69 2.96 -6.86
C MET A 76 10.06 3.09 -7.51
N ALA A 77 10.91 2.07 -7.40
CA ALA A 77 12.19 2.03 -8.09
C ALA A 77 12.02 1.95 -9.62
N VAL A 78 11.02 1.19 -10.10
CA VAL A 78 10.70 1.09 -11.53
C VAL A 78 10.08 2.39 -12.05
N SER A 79 9.12 2.97 -11.32
CA SER A 79 8.42 4.21 -11.71
C SER A 79 9.31 5.45 -11.64
N GLY A 80 10.33 5.46 -10.78
CA GLY A 80 11.32 6.54 -10.65
C GLY A 80 12.52 6.42 -11.58
N SER A 81 12.67 5.30 -12.31
CA SER A 81 13.81 5.10 -13.21
C SER A 81 13.65 5.90 -14.51
N PRO A 82 14.62 6.78 -14.89
CA PRO A 82 14.57 7.56 -16.12
C PRO A 82 14.56 6.74 -17.43
N LEU A 83 14.75 5.42 -17.34
CA LEU A 83 14.86 4.53 -18.51
C LEU A 83 13.50 4.15 -19.13
N HIS A 84 12.38 4.63 -18.58
CA HIS A 84 11.02 4.28 -19.00
C HIS A 84 10.13 5.51 -19.28
N ARG A 85 10.73 6.66 -19.61
CA ARG A 85 10.03 7.83 -20.18
C ARG A 85 10.59 8.12 -21.57
#